data_AF-A0A2D6FIQ9-F1
#
_entry.id   AF-A0A2D6FIQ9-F1
#
_cell.length_a   1.000
_cell.length_b   1.000
_cell.length_c   1.000
_cell.angle_alpha   90.00
_cell.angle_beta   90.00
_cell.angle_gamma   90.00
#
_symmetry.space_group_name_H-M   'P 1'
#
loop_
_entity.id
_entity.type
_entity.pdbx_description
1 polymer ?
#
loop_
_entity_poly.entity_id
_entity_poly.type
_entity_poly.pdbx_seq_one_letter_code
_entity_poly.pdbx_strand_id
1 'polypeptide(L)'
;MAQKKKSTKKVAAKAKNKQKTMESLSQTHGKEEKFEPTTLEQVWGEETGLTKYGTTDVNDYIRKLDEMNKSDLQAHAHYVGFVPVDDRVSLTKKLITEFKKYVSGFQKPSTQPIPNSPVTDEVNKILSEGR
;
A
#
# COMPACT_ATOMS: atom_id res chain seq x y z
N MET A 1 44.33 53.13 47.27
CA MET A 1 45.35 52.09 46.95
C MET A 1 44.68 50.73 47.04
N ALA A 2 44.42 50.07 45.91
CA ALA A 2 43.80 48.75 45.89
C ALA A 2 44.65 47.80 45.04
N GLN A 3 45.24 46.79 45.69
CA GLN A 3 45.78 45.59 45.07
C GLN A 3 45.16 44.40 45.81
N LYS A 4 44.58 43.43 45.09
CA LYS A 4 45.06 42.03 45.12
C LYS A 4 44.18 41.05 44.33
N LYS A 5 44.93 40.18 43.64
CA LYS A 5 44.74 38.72 43.47
C LYS A 5 43.81 38.19 42.39
N LYS A 6 44.47 37.85 41.28
CA LYS A 6 44.35 36.60 40.50
C LYS A 6 43.77 35.41 41.28
N SER A 7 42.80 34.74 40.67
CA SER A 7 42.55 33.31 40.84
C SER A 7 42.43 32.64 39.47
N THR A 8 43.46 31.87 39.12
CA THR A 8 43.45 30.90 38.03
C THR A 8 42.81 29.60 38.54
N LYS A 9 41.80 29.07 37.85
CA LYS A 9 41.52 27.61 37.91
C LYS A 9 40.74 27.07 36.71
N LYS A 10 41.51 26.38 35.86
CA LYS A 10 41.25 25.07 35.23
C LYS A 10 40.07 24.91 34.26
N VAL A 11 40.48 24.87 32.99
CA VAL A 11 40.06 24.01 31.88
C VAL A 11 39.18 22.82 32.29
N ALA A 12 37.98 22.76 31.74
CA ALA A 12 37.23 21.53 31.53
C ALA A 12 36.76 21.54 30.06
N ALA A 13 37.55 20.92 29.18
CA ALA A 13 37.17 20.70 27.80
C ALA A 13 36.02 19.68 27.77
N LYS A 14 34.78 20.19 27.62
CA LYS A 14 33.60 19.34 27.41
C LYS A 14 33.61 18.95 25.94
N ALA A 15 34.11 17.74 25.64
CA ALA A 15 34.01 17.15 24.31
C ALA A 15 32.53 17.06 23.93
N LYS A 16 32.09 17.93 23.01
CA LYS A 16 30.75 17.88 22.43
C LYS A 16 30.71 16.69 21.48
N ASN A 17 30.16 15.57 21.93
CA ASN A 17 29.73 14.52 21.02
C ASN A 17 28.61 15.13 20.16
N LYS A 18 28.91 15.37 18.88
CA LYS A 18 27.97 15.92 17.91
C LYS A 18 27.01 14.79 17.53
N GLN A 19 25.91 14.65 18.28
CA GLN A 19 24.78 13.83 17.85
C GLN A 19 24.33 14.39 16.49
N LYS A 20 24.47 13.59 15.42
CA LYS A 20 23.84 13.89 14.14
C LYS A 20 22.33 13.90 14.39
N THR A 21 21.72 15.07 14.36
CA THR A 21 20.26 15.17 14.34
C THR A 21 19.79 14.63 12.99
N MET A 22 19.05 13.52 13.02
CA MET A 22 18.43 12.93 11.83
C MET A 22 17.15 13.71 11.49
N GLU A 23 17.27 15.03 11.30
CA GLU A 23 16.13 15.95 11.07
C GLU A 23 15.56 15.88 9.65
N SER A 24 16.08 15.02 8.77
CA SER A 24 15.65 14.93 7.37
C SER A 24 15.27 13.52 6.92
N LEU A 25 15.00 12.59 7.84
CA LEU A 25 14.51 11.26 7.49
C LEU A 25 12.97 11.27 7.33
N SER A 26 12.47 12.01 6.32
CA SER A 26 11.05 11.99 5.96
C SER A 26 10.79 10.80 5.01
N GLN A 27 10.52 9.62 5.57
CA GLN A 27 10.23 8.39 4.83
C GLN A 27 8.73 8.20 4.58
N THR A 28 8.03 9.23 4.15
CA THR A 28 6.66 9.09 3.64
C THR A 28 6.64 9.45 2.16
N HIS A 29 7.23 8.60 1.33
CA HIS A 29 6.95 8.63 -0.11
C HIS A 29 5.64 7.89 -0.34
N GLY A 30 4.53 8.63 -0.44
CA GLY A 30 3.26 8.09 -0.89
C GLY A 30 3.35 7.86 -2.41
N LYS A 31 3.76 6.65 -2.83
CA LYS A 31 3.79 6.29 -4.23
C LYS A 31 2.35 6.13 -4.72
N GLU A 32 1.94 6.96 -5.69
CA GLU A 32 0.69 6.73 -6.41
C GLU A 32 0.81 5.44 -7.24
N GLU A 33 0.07 4.41 -6.83
CA GLU A 33 0.07 3.11 -7.51
C GLU A 33 -0.75 3.19 -8.79
N LYS A 34 -0.05 3.18 -9.93
CA LYS A 34 -0.67 2.87 -11.21
C LYS A 34 -0.88 1.35 -11.25
N PHE A 35 -2.08 0.88 -11.53
CA PHE A 35 -2.38 -0.55 -11.63
C PHE A 35 -2.21 -1.02 -13.06
N GLU A 36 -1.58 -2.19 -13.22
CA GLU A 36 -1.46 -2.84 -14.52
C GLU A 36 -2.45 -4.01 -14.64
N PRO A 37 -2.94 -4.31 -15.85
CA PRO A 37 -3.77 -5.48 -16.08
C PRO A 37 -2.98 -6.78 -15.87
N THR A 38 -3.64 -7.77 -15.27
CA THR A 38 -3.02 -9.07 -14.91
C THR A 38 -3.34 -10.18 -15.90
N THR A 39 -4.50 -10.13 -16.56
CA THR A 39 -4.97 -11.19 -17.46
C THR A 39 -4.86 -10.78 -18.93
N LEU A 40 -4.62 -11.75 -19.82
CA LEU A 40 -4.54 -11.52 -21.26
C LEU A 40 -5.86 -10.95 -21.81
N GLU A 41 -6.98 -11.41 -21.28
CA GLU A 41 -8.33 -10.91 -21.60
C GLU A 41 -8.50 -9.42 -21.28
N GLN A 42 -7.91 -8.96 -20.17
CA GLN A 42 -7.91 -7.54 -19.78
C GLN A 42 -7.05 -6.67 -20.71
N VAL A 43 -6.00 -7.25 -21.33
CA VAL A 43 -5.13 -6.56 -22.30
C VAL A 43 -5.77 -6.51 -23.69
N TRP A 44 -6.59 -7.52 -24.03
CA TRP A 44 -7.25 -7.61 -25.34
C TRP A 44 -8.52 -6.77 -25.49
N GLY A 45 -8.91 -6.03 -24.45
CA GLY A 45 -10.04 -5.10 -24.56
C GLY A 45 -11.38 -5.79 -24.76
N GLU A 46 -11.50 -7.09 -24.44
CA GLU A 46 -12.80 -7.62 -24.07
C GLU A 46 -13.30 -6.77 -22.91
N GLU A 47 -14.52 -6.25 -23.05
CA GLU A 47 -15.20 -5.40 -22.07
C GLU A 47 -15.10 -6.07 -20.70
N THR A 48 -14.11 -5.58 -19.94
CA THR A 48 -13.73 -5.91 -18.57
C THR A 48 -14.53 -7.07 -18.00
N GLY A 49 -14.10 -8.30 -18.28
CA GLY A 49 -14.67 -9.54 -17.76
C GLY A 49 -16.11 -9.39 -17.24
N LEU A 50 -17.10 -9.58 -18.12
CA LEU A 50 -18.47 -9.97 -17.77
C LEU A 50 -18.41 -11.30 -17.02
N THR A 51 -17.84 -11.21 -15.83
CA THR A 51 -17.58 -12.27 -14.91
C THR A 51 -18.77 -12.30 -13.98
N LYS A 52 -18.84 -13.36 -13.18
CA LYS A 52 -19.82 -13.72 -12.13
C LYS A 52 -20.64 -12.58 -11.49
N TYR A 53 -20.13 -11.35 -11.44
CA TYR A 53 -20.73 -10.18 -10.81
C TYR A 53 -21.32 -9.14 -11.79
N GLY A 54 -20.86 -9.08 -13.05
CA GLY A 54 -21.34 -8.18 -14.10
C GLY A 54 -20.89 -6.71 -13.99
N THR A 55 -19.99 -6.39 -13.06
CA THR A 55 -19.37 -5.07 -12.88
C THR A 55 -18.00 -5.24 -12.23
N THR A 56 -17.12 -4.26 -12.41
CA THR A 56 -15.83 -4.14 -11.71
C THR A 56 -15.85 -3.05 -10.63
N ASP A 57 -16.90 -2.22 -10.57
CA ASP A 57 -17.06 -1.17 -9.57
C ASP A 57 -17.76 -1.68 -8.30
N VAL A 58 -17.20 -1.34 -7.14
CA VAL A 58 -17.70 -1.79 -5.84
C VAL A 58 -19.04 -1.13 -5.49
N ASN A 59 -19.23 0.15 -5.84
CA ASN A 59 -20.45 0.88 -5.51
C ASN A 59 -21.61 0.41 -6.36
N ASP A 60 -21.38 0.16 -7.65
CA ASP A 60 -22.40 -0.40 -8.53
C ASP A 60 -22.82 -1.80 -8.09
N TYR A 61 -21.87 -2.62 -7.64
CA TYR A 61 -22.19 -3.94 -7.10
C TYR A 61 -23.01 -3.85 -5.80
N ILE A 62 -22.71 -2.90 -4.91
CA ILE A 62 -23.49 -2.67 -3.69
C ILE A 62 -24.92 -2.26 -4.04
N ARG A 63 -25.11 -1.33 -4.99
CA ARG A 63 -26.45 -0.90 -5.45
C ARG A 63 -27.26 -2.09 -5.97
N LYS A 64 -26.64 -2.92 -6.81
CA LYS A 64 -27.26 -4.16 -7.31
C LYS A 64 -27.65 -5.12 -6.20
N LEU A 65 -26.80 -5.29 -5.18
CA LEU A 65 -27.10 -6.12 -4.01
C LEU A 65 -28.25 -5.56 -3.17
N ASP A 66 -28.40 -4.24 -3.11
CA ASP A 66 -29.47 -3.59 -2.36
C ASP A 66 -30.83 -3.65 -3.07
N GLU A 67 -30.84 -3.70 -4.40
CA GLU A 67 -32.04 -3.92 -5.21
C GLU A 67 -32.55 -5.37 -5.15
N MET A 68 -31.67 -6.34 -4.87
CA MET A 68 -32.03 -7.76 -4.82
C MET A 68 -32.79 -8.14 -3.55
N ASN A 69 -33.83 -8.98 -3.72
CA ASN A 69 -34.56 -9.56 -2.60
C ASN A 69 -33.74 -10.68 -1.91
N LYS A 70 -34.21 -11.21 -0.77
CA LYS A 70 -33.49 -12.26 -0.03
C LYS A 70 -33.29 -13.53 -0.86
N SER A 71 -34.30 -13.98 -1.60
CA SER A 71 -34.24 -15.17 -2.46
C SER A 71 -33.25 -14.97 -3.62
N ASP A 72 -33.27 -13.79 -4.22
CA ASP A 72 -32.37 -13.41 -5.31
C ASP A 72 -30.93 -13.33 -4.82
N LEU A 73 -30.69 -12.80 -3.61
CA LEU A 73 -29.38 -12.81 -2.98
C LEU A 73 -28.85 -14.22 -2.74
N GLN A 74 -29.72 -15.16 -2.36
CA GLN A 74 -29.33 -16.57 -2.20
C GLN A 74 -29.04 -17.22 -3.55
N ALA A 75 -29.87 -16.99 -4.57
CA ALA A 75 -29.65 -17.47 -5.93
C ALA A 75 -28.34 -16.91 -6.52
N HIS A 76 -28.07 -15.61 -6.31
CA HIS A 76 -26.84 -14.96 -6.72
C HIS A 76 -25.64 -15.53 -5.97
N ALA A 77 -25.77 -15.80 -4.66
CA ALA A 77 -24.72 -16.49 -3.91
C ALA A 77 -24.41 -17.87 -4.50
N HIS A 78 -25.43 -18.64 -4.90
CA HIS A 78 -25.23 -19.92 -5.58
C HIS A 78 -24.54 -19.77 -6.94
N TYR A 79 -24.95 -18.78 -7.76
CA TYR A 79 -24.34 -18.50 -9.06
C TYR A 79 -22.85 -18.18 -8.93
N VAL A 80 -22.49 -17.43 -7.90
CA VAL A 80 -21.10 -17.06 -7.63
C VAL A 80 -20.30 -18.23 -6.99
N GLY A 81 -20.99 -19.23 -6.43
CA GLY A 81 -20.39 -20.42 -5.82
C GLY A 81 -20.26 -20.37 -4.29
N PHE A 82 -21.09 -19.57 -3.62
CA PHE A 82 -21.13 -19.43 -2.16
C PHE A 82 -22.31 -20.18 -1.53
N VAL A 83 -22.10 -20.68 -0.31
CA VAL A 83 -23.18 -21.21 0.53
C VAL A 83 -23.94 -20.03 1.14
N PRO A 84 -25.23 -19.86 0.86
CA PRO A 84 -26.00 -18.75 1.40
C PRO A 84 -26.12 -18.83 2.92
N VAL A 85 -26.02 -17.68 3.57
CA VAL A 85 -26.36 -17.48 4.98
C VAL A 85 -27.77 -16.91 5.05
N ASP A 86 -28.52 -17.30 6.06
CA ASP A 86 -29.94 -16.93 6.17
C ASP A 86 -30.15 -15.44 6.54
N ASP A 87 -29.17 -14.84 7.23
CA ASP A 87 -29.13 -13.41 7.52
C ASP A 87 -28.65 -12.59 6.30
N ARG A 88 -29.48 -11.64 5.86
CA ARG A 88 -29.20 -10.76 4.72
C ARG A 88 -27.93 -9.95 4.94
N VAL A 89 -27.75 -9.37 6.13
CA VAL A 89 -26.63 -8.46 6.41
C VAL A 89 -25.30 -9.22 6.35
N SER A 90 -25.27 -10.43 6.88
CA SER A 90 -24.10 -11.30 6.82
C SER A 90 -23.81 -11.79 5.39
N LEU A 91 -24.86 -12.11 4.63
CA LEU A 91 -24.72 -12.55 3.24
C LEU A 91 -24.18 -11.43 2.33
N THR A 92 -24.72 -10.21 2.43
CA THR A 92 -24.25 -9.07 1.64
C THR A 92 -22.81 -8.70 1.98
N LYS A 93 -22.44 -8.67 3.26
CA LYS A 93 -21.04 -8.43 3.68
C LYS A 93 -20.08 -9.46 3.08
N LYS A 94 -20.44 -10.74 3.09
CA LYS A 94 -19.63 -11.80 2.47
C LYS A 94 -19.47 -11.59 0.97
N LEU A 95 -20.57 -11.32 0.27
CA LEU A 95 -20.56 -11.05 -1.17
C LEU A 95 -19.68 -9.85 -1.53
N ILE A 96 -19.71 -8.78 -0.73
CA ILE A 96 -18.87 -7.59 -0.93
C ILE A 96 -17.39 -7.91 -0.70
N THR A 97 -17.05 -8.63 0.37
CA THR A 97 -15.65 -9.01 0.66
C THR A 97 -15.05 -9.84 -0.46
N GLU A 98 -15.81 -10.79 -0.98
CA GLU A 98 -15.38 -11.67 -2.07
C GLU A 98 -15.28 -10.93 -3.40
N PHE A 99 -16.22 -10.02 -3.67
CA PHE A 99 -16.12 -9.13 -4.82
C PHE A 99 -14.85 -8.27 -4.77
N LYS A 100 -14.54 -7.68 -3.60
CA LYS A 100 -13.30 -6.91 -3.42
C LYS A 100 -12.07 -7.77 -3.67
N LYS A 101 -12.02 -8.97 -3.10
CA LYS A 101 -10.92 -9.93 -3.32
C LYS A 101 -10.76 -10.28 -4.80
N TYR A 102 -11.86 -10.48 -5.50
CA TYR A 102 -11.89 -10.72 -6.93
C TYR A 102 -11.30 -9.54 -7.70
N VAL A 103 -11.78 -8.31 -7.45
CA VAL A 103 -11.27 -7.08 -8.08
C VAL A 103 -9.78 -6.86 -7.79
N SER A 104 -9.34 -7.08 -6.55
CA SER A 104 -7.93 -6.99 -6.16
C SER A 104 -7.05 -7.99 -6.92
N GLY A 105 -7.58 -9.12 -7.34
CA GLY A 105 -6.86 -10.08 -8.18
C GLY A 105 -6.52 -9.54 -9.57
N PHE A 106 -7.29 -8.57 -10.08
CA PHE A 106 -7.03 -7.94 -11.39
C PHE A 106 -6.10 -6.75 -11.31
N GLN A 107 -5.94 -6.17 -10.12
CA GLN A 107 -5.15 -4.97 -9.88
C GLN A 107 -3.79 -5.37 -9.29
N LYS A 108 -2.79 -5.61 -10.15
CA LYS A 108 -1.39 -5.71 -9.69
C LYS A 108 -0.77 -4.32 -9.62
N PRO A 109 0.04 -4.01 -8.59
CA PRO A 109 0.79 -2.76 -8.57
C PRO A 109 1.75 -2.75 -9.76
N SER A 110 1.79 -1.64 -10.53
CA SER A 110 2.75 -1.48 -11.61
C SER A 110 4.17 -1.53 -11.03
N THR A 111 4.89 -2.59 -11.40
CA THR A 111 6.33 -2.66 -11.18
C THR A 111 6.95 -1.67 -12.15
N GLN A 112 7.21 -0.45 -11.67
CA GLN A 112 8.08 0.46 -12.40
C GLN A 112 9.39 -0.31 -12.66
N PRO A 113 9.81 -0.50 -13.92
CA PRO A 113 11.10 -1.11 -14.19
C PRO A 113 12.13 -0.27 -13.44
N ILE A 114 12.92 -0.94 -12.58
CA ILE A 114 14.02 -0.28 -11.88
C ILE A 114 14.86 0.34 -13.00
N PRO A 115 15.01 1.68 -13.07
CA PRO A 115 15.88 2.26 -14.07
C PRO A 115 17.24 1.62 -13.86
N ASN A 116 17.82 1.10 -14.95
CA ASN A 116 19.11 0.43 -14.96
C ASN A 116 20.21 1.49 -14.81
N SER A 117 20.11 2.30 -13.75
CA SER A 117 21.04 3.34 -13.40
C SER A 117 22.33 2.63 -12.96
N PRO A 118 23.47 2.92 -13.60
CA PRO A 118 24.74 2.39 -13.14
C PRO A 118 24.93 2.80 -11.67
N VAL A 119 25.28 1.82 -10.83
CA VAL A 119 25.52 2.04 -9.41
C VAL A 119 26.61 3.09 -9.27
N THR A 120 26.32 4.20 -8.60
CA THR A 120 27.30 5.29 -8.42
C THR A 120 28.43 4.82 -7.50
N ASP A 121 29.64 5.35 -7.72
CA ASP A 121 30.84 4.96 -6.97
C ASP A 121 30.69 5.12 -5.44
N GLU A 122 29.87 6.07 -5.01
CA GLU A 122 29.55 6.30 -3.60
C GLU A 122 28.78 5.13 -2.98
N VAL A 123 27.85 4.53 -3.73
CA VAL A 123 27.11 3.33 -3.30
C VAL A 123 28.03 2.12 -3.23
N ASN A 124 28.92 1.94 -4.21
CA ASN A 124 29.91 0.86 -4.19
C ASN A 124 30.90 1.01 -3.03
N LYS A 125 31.31 2.24 -2.72
CA LYS A 125 32.17 2.54 -1.58
C LYS A 125 31.48 2.16 -0.26
N ILE A 126 30.20 2.50 -0.10
CA ILE A 126 29.39 2.13 1.08
C ILE A 126 29.19 0.61 1.19
N LEU A 127 29.05 -0.10 0.06
CA LEU A 127 28.93 -1.56 0.06
C LEU A 127 30.28 -2.25 0.39
N SER A 128 31.40 -1.63 0.04
CA SER A 128 32.75 -2.20 0.23
C SER A 128 33.34 -1.98 1.63
N GLU A 129 32.90 -0.95 2.36
CA GLU A 129 33.46 -0.58 3.67
C GLU A 129 32.98 -1.43 4.85
N GLY A 130 32.00 -2.32 4.63
CA GLY A 130 31.40 -3.18 5.65
C GLY A 130 31.70 -4.68 5.54
N ARG A 131 32.68 -5.09 4.72
CA ARG A 131 33.07 -6.50 4.53
C ARG A 131 34.39 -6.84 5.20
#